data_AF-A0A359FV48-F1
#
_entry.id   AF-A0A359FV48-F1
#
_cell.length_a   1.000
_cell.length_b   1.000
_cell.length_c   1.000
_cell.angle_alpha   90.00
_cell.angle_beta   90.00
_cell.angle_gamma   90.00
#
_symmetry.space_group_name_H-M   'P 1'
#
loop_
_entity.id
_entity.type
_entity.pdbx_description
1 polymer ?
#
loop_
_entity_poly.entity_id
_entity_poly.type
_entity_poly.pdbx_seq_one_letter_code
_entity_poly.pdbx_strand_id
1 'polypeptide(L)'
;EGVMKKEIFNPSHKGELKKLDINKYLQPEDLVVKVIERHMEKSRVNIKNSSIIVAGGYGVGSKENFDLLFNLAEVIGAEVGASRAAVDAGYASHDRQIGQTGVTVRPKLY
;
A
#
# COMPACT_ATOMS: atom_id res chain seq x y z
N GLU A 1 -10.48 25.75 27.74
CA GLU A 1 -10.28 24.78 28.83
C GLU A 1 -10.38 23.38 28.25
N GLY A 2 -9.51 22.45 28.68
CA GLY A 2 -9.54 21.06 28.19
C GLY A 2 -8.23 20.63 27.53
N VAL A 3 -7.14 20.62 28.31
CA VAL A 3 -5.89 19.95 27.90
C VAL A 3 -5.56 18.97 29.02
N MET A 4 -5.74 17.68 28.76
CA MET A 4 -5.38 16.61 29.70
C MET A 4 -3.94 16.84 30.18
N LYS A 5 -3.75 16.92 31.50
CA LYS A 5 -2.41 17.04 32.09
C LYS A 5 -1.66 15.73 31.85
N LYS A 6 -0.47 15.83 31.26
CA LYS A 6 0.40 14.67 31.03
C LYS A 6 0.80 14.07 32.38
N GLU A 7 0.37 12.84 32.63
CA GLU A 7 0.64 12.15 33.88
C GLU A 7 2.11 11.73 33.96
N ILE A 8 2.68 11.80 35.18
CA ILE A 8 4.10 11.56 35.42
C ILE A 8 4.38 10.06 35.24
N PHE A 9 5.29 9.72 34.33
CA PHE A 9 5.67 8.35 34.04
C PHE A 9 6.28 7.69 35.29
N ASN A 10 5.59 6.70 35.84
CA ASN A 10 6.06 5.92 36.99
C ASN A 10 6.65 4.58 36.51
N PRO A 11 7.99 4.38 36.63
CA PRO A 11 8.66 3.14 36.21
C PRO A 11 8.21 1.90 36.99
N SER A 12 7.63 2.08 38.18
CA SER A 12 7.15 1.01 39.06
C SER A 12 5.68 0.68 38.84
N HIS A 13 5.01 1.32 37.87
CA HIS A 13 3.61 1.04 37.59
C HIS A 13 3.46 -0.37 37.00
N LYS A 14 2.93 -1.29 37.80
CA LYS A 14 2.48 -2.60 37.33
C LYS A 14 1.09 -2.44 36.74
N GLY A 15 0.98 -2.49 35.42
CA GLY A 15 -0.31 -2.52 34.74
C GLY A 15 -1.06 -3.80 35.09
N GLU A 16 -2.33 -3.68 35.44
CA GLU A 16 -3.18 -4.84 35.71
C GLU A 16 -3.80 -5.33 34.40
N LEU A 17 -3.37 -6.49 33.91
CA LEU A 17 -3.94 -7.10 32.71
C LEU A 17 -5.30 -7.72 33.05
N LYS A 18 -6.37 -6.94 32.87
CA LYS A 18 -7.74 -7.48 32.90
C LYS A 18 -8.05 -8.16 31.57
N LYS A 19 -7.87 -9.48 31.53
CA LYS A 19 -8.36 -10.31 30.42
C LYS A 19 -9.88 -10.40 30.52
N LEU A 20 -10.57 -9.57 29.74
CA LEU A 20 -12.02 -9.63 29.63
C LEU A 20 -12.43 -10.84 28.80
N ASP A 21 -13.40 -11.59 29.30
CA ASP A 21 -14.05 -12.66 28.55
C ASP A 21 -15.11 -12.05 27.65
N ILE A 22 -14.82 -12.03 26.35
CA ILE A 22 -15.62 -11.37 25.32
C ILE A 22 -17.04 -11.97 25.26
N ASN A 23 -17.21 -13.25 25.60
CA ASN A 23 -18.51 -13.93 25.57
C ASN A 23 -19.50 -13.41 26.63
N LYS A 24 -19.02 -12.65 27.63
CA LYS A 24 -19.90 -12.02 28.64
C LYS A 24 -20.51 -10.71 28.16
N TYR A 25 -19.98 -10.12 27.09
CA TYR A 25 -20.34 -8.78 26.61
C TYR A 25 -20.90 -8.78 25.20
N LEU A 26 -20.73 -9.87 24.45
CA LEU A 26 -21.25 -10.03 23.10
C LEU A 26 -22.13 -11.26 23.05
N GLN A 27 -23.36 -11.09 22.57
CA GLN A 27 -24.20 -12.19 22.17
C GLN A 27 -23.90 -12.56 20.71
N PRO A 28 -24.12 -13.81 20.28
CA PRO A 28 -23.95 -14.20 18.88
C PRO A 28 -24.72 -13.32 17.90
N GLU A 29 -25.85 -12.77 18.32
CA GLU A 29 -26.71 -11.85 17.57
C GLU A 29 -26.04 -10.48 17.33
N ASP A 30 -25.08 -10.08 18.17
CA ASP A 30 -24.30 -8.84 18.00
C ASP A 30 -23.22 -8.98 16.91
N LEU A 31 -22.91 -10.22 16.49
CA LEU A 31 -21.87 -10.55 15.53
C LEU A 31 -22.47 -10.94 14.17
N VAL A 32 -23.12 -9.97 13.51
CA VAL A 32 -23.78 -10.15 12.20
C VAL A 32 -22.79 -10.52 11.08
N VAL A 33 -21.51 -10.18 11.24
CA VAL A 33 -20.45 -10.47 10.26
C VAL A 33 -19.37 -11.33 10.93
N LYS A 34 -19.19 -12.55 10.40
CA LYS A 34 -18.11 -13.46 10.81
C LYS A 34 -17.12 -13.61 9.66
N VAL A 35 -15.87 -13.19 9.86
CA VAL A 35 -14.79 -13.46 8.91
C VAL A 35 -14.39 -14.93 9.07
N ILE A 36 -14.77 -15.76 8.10
CA ILE A 36 -14.51 -17.21 8.10
C ILE A 36 -13.05 -17.48 7.68
N GLU A 37 -12.57 -16.73 6.70
CA GLU A 37 -11.23 -16.88 6.14
C GLU A 37 -10.73 -15.53 5.62
N ARG A 38 -9.42 -15.29 5.71
CA ARG A 38 -8.78 -14.07 5.21
C ARG A 38 -7.66 -14.46 4.25
N HIS A 39 -7.90 -14.33 2.95
CA HIS A 39 -6.85 -14.48 1.93
C HIS A 39 -6.05 -13.18 1.83
N MET A 40 -4.76 -13.27 2.12
CA MET A 40 -3.81 -12.17 1.89
C MET A 40 -3.03 -12.46 0.62
N GLU A 41 -3.52 -11.96 -0.52
CA GLU A 41 -2.68 -11.84 -1.72
C GLU A 41 -1.63 -10.75 -1.51
N LYS A 42 -0.43 -10.92 -2.09
CA LYS A 42 0.53 -9.82 -2.18
C LYS A 42 -0.16 -8.65 -2.87
N SER A 43 -0.03 -7.46 -2.27
CA SER A 43 -0.64 -6.23 -2.80
C SER A 43 -0.33 -6.11 -4.29
N ARG A 44 -1.37 -6.18 -5.13
CA ARG A 44 -1.24 -5.90 -6.56
C ARG A 44 -0.76 -4.46 -6.70
N VAL A 45 0.14 -4.22 -7.66
CA VAL A 45 0.72 -2.89 -7.90
C VAL A 45 -0.41 -1.86 -8.02
N ASN A 46 -0.45 -0.86 -7.12
CA ASN A 46 -1.59 0.05 -7.00
C ASN A 46 -1.37 1.37 -7.75
N ILE A 47 -1.00 1.26 -9.02
CA ILE A 47 -0.65 2.41 -9.87
C ILE A 47 -1.87 3.29 -10.15
N LYS A 48 -3.07 2.67 -10.22
CA LYS A 48 -4.33 3.37 -10.45
C LYS A 48 -4.62 4.44 -9.41
N ASN A 49 -4.33 4.15 -8.14
CA ASN A 49 -4.59 5.06 -7.02
C ASN A 49 -3.33 5.80 -6.55
N SER A 50 -2.20 5.66 -7.24
CA SER A 50 -0.98 6.34 -6.85
C SER A 50 -1.09 7.84 -7.09
N SER A 51 -0.62 8.63 -6.13
CA SER A 51 -0.59 10.09 -6.24
C SER A 51 0.61 10.62 -7.03
N ILE A 52 1.70 9.85 -7.07
CA ILE A 52 2.91 10.13 -7.83
C ILE A 52 3.25 8.88 -8.65
N ILE A 53 3.55 9.08 -9.92
CA ILE A 53 3.99 8.01 -10.82
C ILE A 53 5.35 8.38 -11.36
N VAL A 54 6.24 7.39 -11.45
CA VAL A 54 7.50 7.48 -12.19
C VAL A 54 7.34 6.56 -13.41
N ALA A 55 7.24 7.14 -14.59
CA ALA A 55 6.98 6.38 -15.81
C ALA A 55 8.24 6.10 -16.63
N GLY A 56 8.41 4.84 -17.07
CA GLY A 56 9.49 4.40 -17.94
C GLY A 56 9.03 3.95 -19.32
N GLY A 57 9.85 4.26 -20.33
CA GLY A 57 9.61 3.87 -21.72
C GLY A 57 10.67 2.92 -22.27
N TYR A 58 10.54 2.54 -23.55
CA TYR A 58 11.56 1.74 -24.25
C TYR A 58 12.94 2.43 -24.26
N GLY A 59 12.97 3.77 -24.25
CA GLY A 59 14.21 4.55 -24.19
C GLY A 59 15.05 4.37 -22.92
N VAL A 60 14.52 3.69 -21.88
CA VAL A 60 15.28 3.29 -20.69
C VAL A 60 16.35 2.23 -21.05
N GLY A 61 16.14 1.50 -22.15
CA GLY A 61 17.16 0.68 -22.80
C GLY A 61 17.32 -0.74 -22.25
N SER A 62 17.01 -0.99 -20.98
CA SER A 62 17.03 -2.33 -20.43
C SER A 62 16.14 -2.47 -19.19
N LYS A 63 15.93 -3.72 -18.76
CA LYS A 63 15.23 -4.04 -17.52
C LYS A 63 16.02 -3.57 -16.29
N GLU A 64 17.34 -3.73 -16.32
CA GLU A 64 18.25 -3.32 -15.25
C GLU A 64 18.25 -1.79 -15.08
N ASN A 65 18.20 -1.04 -16.18
CA ASN A 65 18.05 0.42 -16.10
C ASN A 65 16.67 0.84 -15.57
N PHE A 66 15.65 0.00 -15.74
CA PHE A 66 14.32 0.22 -15.19
C PHE A 66 14.34 0.18 -13.65
N ASP A 67 15.27 -0.55 -13.03
CA ASP A 67 15.48 -0.58 -11.57
C ASP A 67 15.82 0.80 -10.99
N LEU A 68 16.40 1.71 -11.79
CA LEU A 68 16.62 3.10 -11.37
C LEU A 68 15.29 3.85 -11.16
N LEU A 69 14.25 3.55 -11.93
CA LEU A 69 12.92 4.13 -11.75
C LEU A 69 12.28 3.62 -10.47
N PHE A 70 12.50 2.35 -10.13
CA PHE A 70 12.05 1.76 -8.87
C PHE A 70 12.75 2.42 -7.67
N ASN A 71 14.06 2.62 -7.75
CA ASN A 71 14.82 3.31 -6.70
C ASN A 71 14.32 4.75 -6.50
N LEU A 72 14.08 5.49 -7.58
CA LEU A 72 13.52 6.85 -7.49
C LEU A 72 12.12 6.82 -6.87
N ALA A 73 11.27 5.90 -7.33
CA ALA A 73 9.91 5.77 -6.84
C ALA A 73 9.86 5.46 -5.34
N GLU A 74 10.76 4.61 -4.85
CA GLU A 74 10.87 4.31 -3.42
C GLU A 74 11.22 5.56 -2.60
N VAL A 75 12.15 6.38 -3.08
CA VAL A 75 12.60 7.60 -2.37
C VAL A 75 11.46 8.63 -2.24
N ILE A 76 10.60 8.75 -3.26
CA ILE A 76 9.55 9.77 -3.30
C ILE A 76 8.15 9.23 -2.97
N GLY A 77 8.03 7.94 -2.62
CA GLY A 77 6.75 7.29 -2.35
C GLY A 77 5.83 7.22 -3.58
N ALA A 78 6.40 7.03 -4.77
CA ALA A 78 5.68 6.86 -6.02
C ALA A 78 5.50 5.39 -6.40
N GLU A 79 4.69 5.16 -7.42
CA GLU A 79 4.58 3.88 -8.11
C GLU A 79 5.23 3.95 -9.50
N VAL A 80 5.77 2.84 -9.97
CA VAL A 80 6.40 2.76 -11.30
C VAL A 80 5.39 2.33 -12.35
N GLY A 81 5.25 3.15 -13.38
CA GLY A 81 4.48 2.87 -14.59
C GLY A 81 5.38 2.58 -15.80
N ALA A 82 4.83 1.90 -16.80
CA ALA A 82 5.53 1.53 -18.02
C ALA A 82 4.71 1.82 -19.27
N SER A 83 5.36 2.26 -20.34
CA SER A 83 4.77 2.29 -21.68
C SER A 83 4.59 0.87 -22.23
N ARG A 84 3.69 0.70 -23.21
CA ARG A 84 3.52 -0.58 -23.92
C ARG A 84 4.83 -1.11 -24.49
N ALA A 85 5.64 -0.26 -25.14
CA ALA A 85 6.90 -0.70 -25.73
C ALA A 85 7.91 -1.23 -24.69
N ALA A 86 7.90 -0.70 -23.46
CA ALA A 86 8.73 -1.21 -22.37
C ALA A 86 8.22 -2.55 -21.83
N VAL A 87 6.90 -2.74 -21.78
CA VAL A 87 6.27 -4.01 -21.39
C VAL A 87 6.53 -5.09 -22.44
N ASP A 88 6.32 -4.77 -23.71
CA ASP A 88 6.56 -5.68 -24.84
C ASP A 88 8.04 -6.08 -24.93
N ALA A 89 8.97 -5.19 -24.55
CA ALA A 89 10.40 -5.46 -24.44
C ALA A 89 10.81 -6.21 -23.14
N GLY A 90 9.86 -6.50 -22.24
CA GLY A 90 10.11 -7.24 -21.00
C GLY A 90 10.74 -6.44 -19.86
N TYR A 91 10.77 -5.11 -19.94
CA TYR A 91 11.37 -4.25 -18.90
C TYR A 91 10.48 -4.14 -17.67
N ALA A 92 9.15 -4.24 -17.84
CA ALA A 92 8.17 -4.17 -16.77
C ALA A 92 7.02 -5.15 -17.00
N SER A 93 6.29 -5.50 -15.94
CA SER A 93 5.11 -6.38 -16.04
C SER A 93 3.92 -5.67 -16.72
N HIS A 94 3.00 -6.45 -17.29
CA HIS A 94 1.81 -5.91 -17.95
C HIS A 94 0.92 -5.09 -17.00
N ASP A 95 0.87 -5.46 -15.71
CA ASP A 95 0.14 -4.71 -14.68
C ASP A 95 0.65 -3.27 -14.52
N ARG A 96 1.89 -3.00 -14.97
CA ARG A 96 2.52 -1.67 -14.98
C ARG A 96 2.23 -0.85 -16.22
N GLN A 97 1.55 -1.40 -17.21
CA GLN A 97 1.27 -0.69 -18.46
C GLN A 97 0.29 0.46 -18.23
N ILE A 98 0.66 1.66 -18.65
CA ILE A 98 -0.21 2.84 -18.65
C ILE A 98 -0.59 3.20 -20.10
N GLY A 99 -1.87 3.49 -20.34
CA GLY A 99 -2.38 3.94 -21.64
C GLY A 99 -3.76 3.38 -21.98
N GLN A 100 -4.18 3.53 -23.23
CA GLN A 100 -5.51 3.09 -23.70
C GLN A 100 -5.77 1.58 -23.48
N THR A 101 -4.75 0.76 -23.69
CA THR A 101 -4.80 -0.71 -23.49
C THR A 101 -4.24 -1.15 -22.14
N GLY A 102 -3.95 -0.21 -21.23
CA GLY A 102 -3.39 -0.48 -19.91
C GLY A 102 -4.24 0.15 -18.81
N VAL A 103 -3.61 0.41 -17.67
CA VAL A 103 -4.24 1.10 -16.55
C VAL A 103 -4.33 2.59 -16.88
N THR A 104 -5.54 3.15 -16.81
CA THR A 104 -5.72 4.60 -16.82
C THR A 104 -5.47 5.16 -15.42
N VAL A 105 -4.59 6.15 -15.31
CA VAL A 105 -4.16 6.77 -14.05
C VAL A 105 -4.46 8.26 -14.05
N ARG A 106 -4.58 8.85 -12.85
CA ARG A 106 -4.78 10.29 -12.65
C ARG A 106 -3.94 10.78 -11.46
N PRO A 107 -2.61 10.68 -11.52
CA PRO A 107 -1.77 11.12 -10.43
C PRO A 107 -1.72 12.65 -10.35
N LYS A 108 -1.21 13.16 -9.24
CA LYS A 108 -0.86 14.58 -9.10
C LYS A 108 0.46 14.91 -9.82
N LEU A 109 1.36 13.94 -9.90
CA LEU A 109 2.65 14.03 -10.58
C LEU A 109 2.88 12.75 -11.39
N TYR A 110 3.25 12.89 -12.66
CA TYR A 110 3.50 11.80 -13.60
C TYR A 110 4.93 11.90 -14.14
#